data_AF-X1PHB5-F1
#
_entry.id   AF-X1PHB5-F1
#
_cell.length_a   1.000
_cell.length_b   1.000
_cell.length_c   1.000
_cell.angle_alpha   90.00
_cell.angle_beta   90.00
_cell.angle_gamma   90.00
#
_symmetry.space_group_name_H-M   'P 1'
#
loop_
_entity.id
_entity.type
_entity.pdbx_description
1 polymer ?
#
loop_
_entity_poly.entity_id
_entity_poly.type
_entity_poly.pdbx_seq_one_letter_code
_entity_poly.pdbx_strand_id
1 'polypeptide(L)' 'MKKEYISIQGITLPFYRCHTLIIGSGAASLNCALHLYDFNIKDIAIVTECLGGGTSNNSGSDKQTYYKVSLFGQEK' A
#
# COMPACT_ATOMS: atom_id res chain seq x y z
N MET A 1 -13.91 9.57 -5.89
CA MET A 1 -12.98 10.71 -5.75
C MET A 1 -13.42 11.90 -6.60
N LYS A 2 -13.75 13.04 -5.95
CA LYS A 2 -14.00 14.33 -6.63
C LYS A 2 -12.68 15.08 -6.81
N LYS A 3 -12.50 15.71 -7.97
CA LYS A 3 -11.37 16.61 -8.27
C LYS A 3 -11.86 18.05 -8.27
N GLU A 4 -11.23 18.87 -7.45
CA GLU A 4 -11.46 20.31 -7.35
C GLU A 4 -10.11 21.03 -7.46
N TYR A 5 -10.12 22.35 -7.36
CA TYR A 5 -8.90 23.17 -7.32
C TYR A 5 -8.98 24.10 -6.12
N ILE A 6 -7.86 24.24 -5.40
CA ILE A 6 -7.73 25.17 -4.27
C ILE A 6 -6.57 26.13 -4.55
N SER A 7 -6.68 27.36 -4.03
CA SER A 7 -5.61 28.35 -4.10
C SER A 7 -4.91 28.44 -2.75
N ILE A 8 -3.61 28.20 -2.72
CA ILE A 8 -2.76 28.34 -1.53
C ILE A 8 -1.60 29.25 -1.90
N GLN A 9 -1.46 30.40 -1.22
CA GLN A 9 -0.39 31.39 -1.48
C GLN A 9 -0.30 31.82 -2.96
N GLY A 10 -1.44 31.92 -3.65
CA GLY A 10 -1.50 32.28 -5.07
C GLY A 10 -1.21 31.12 -6.04
N ILE A 11 -0.87 29.93 -5.54
CA ILE A 11 -0.66 28.72 -6.35
C ILE A 11 -1.97 27.94 -6.42
N THR A 12 -2.41 27.61 -7.64
CA THR A 12 -3.59 26.77 -7.87
C THR A 12 -3.20 25.31 -7.91
N LEU A 13 -3.69 24.52 -6.96
CA LEU A 13 -3.35 23.10 -6.81
C LEU A 13 -4.58 22.22 -7.03
N PRO A 14 -4.42 21.04 -7.67
CA PRO A 14 -5.49 20.05 -7.72
C PRO A 14 -5.76 19.51 -6.32
N PHE A 15 -7.03 19.52 -5.93
CA PHE A 15 -7.51 18.99 -4.66
C PHE A 15 -8.32 17.72 -4.92
N TYR A 16 -7.90 16.63 -4.30
CA TYR A 16 -8.61 15.35 -4.35
C TYR A 16 -9.15 15.03 -2.96
N ARG A 17 -10.46 14.84 -2.88
CA ARG A 17 -11.12 14.38 -1.66
C ARG A 17 -11.49 12.91 -1.80
N CYS A 18 -11.07 12.12 -0.82
CA CYS A 18 -11.41 10.71 -0.66
C CYS A 18 -11.77 10.40 0.80
N HIS A 19 -12.44 9.28 1.05
CA HIS A 19 -12.69 8.79 2.41
C HIS A 19 -11.39 8.25 3.04
N THR A 20 -10.57 7.51 2.28
CA THR A 20 -9.32 6.94 2.80
C THR A 20 -8.19 7.05 1.78
N LEU A 21 -7.07 7.62 2.22
CA LEU A 21 -5.81 7.70 1.49
C LEU A 21 -4.85 6.65 2.02
N ILE A 22 -4.34 5.79 1.15
CA ILE A 22 -3.35 4.77 1.44
C ILE A 22 -2.04 5.17 0.76
N ILE A 23 -0.95 5.25 1.52
CA ILE A 23 0.38 5.59 0.99
C ILE A 23 1.21 4.31 0.82
N GLY A 24 1.80 4.18 -0.37
CA GLY A 24 2.54 2.99 -0.80
C GLY A 24 1.64 1.89 -1.35
N SER A 25 2.23 0.99 -2.15
CA SER A 25 1.56 -0.18 -2.75
C SER A 25 2.23 -1.51 -2.38
N GLY A 26 2.80 -1.59 -1.19
CA GLY A 26 3.32 -2.84 -0.64
C GLY A 26 2.20 -3.80 -0.20
N ALA A 27 2.58 -5.01 0.21
CA ALA A 27 1.63 -6.05 0.62
C ALA A 27 0.62 -5.57 1.69
N ALA A 28 1.09 -4.81 2.69
CA ALA A 28 0.22 -4.27 3.74
C ALA A 28 -0.78 -3.23 3.19
N SER A 29 -0.34 -2.32 2.32
CA SER A 29 -1.19 -1.29 1.72
C SER A 29 -2.26 -1.90 0.82
N LEU A 30 -1.89 -2.89 0.00
CA LEU A 30 -2.83 -3.59 -0.87
C LEU A 30 -3.84 -4.43 -0.07
N ASN A 31 -3.39 -5.08 1.01
CA ASN A 31 -4.29 -5.81 1.91
C ASN A 31 -5.26 -4.86 2.63
N CYS A 32 -4.79 -3.69 3.05
CA CYS A 32 -5.64 -2.64 3.62
C CYS A 32 -6.73 -2.20 2.62
N ALA A 33 -6.34 -1.94 1.36
CA ALA A 33 -7.29 -1.57 0.31
C ALA A 33 -8.37 -2.64 0.09
N LEU A 34 -7.99 -3.92 0.10
CA LEU A 34 -8.91 -5.05 -0.01
C LEU A 34 -9.90 -5.08 1.15
N HIS A 35 -9.43 -5.00 2.39
CA HIS A 35 -10.31 -4.98 3.56
C HIS A 35 -11.25 -3.78 3.59
N LEU A 36 -10.78 -2.58 3.19
CA LEU A 36 -11.65 -1.41 3.09
C LEU A 36 -12.76 -1.63 2.05
N TYR A 37 -12.42 -2.23 0.91
CA TYR A 37 -13.40 -2.58 -0.11
C TYR A 37 -14.44 -3.58 0.42
N ASP A 38 -14.00 -4.61 1.15
CA ASP A 38 -14.86 -5.62 1.77
C ASP A 38 -15.77 -5.02 2.85
N PHE A 39 -15.28 -4.01 3.58
CA PHE A 39 -16.08 -3.21 4.52
C PHE A 39 -16.95 -2.15 3.83
N ASN A 40 -17.10 -2.23 2.50
CA ASN A 40 -17.91 -1.35 1.67
C ASN A 40 -17.45 0.13 1.66
N ILE A 41 -16.20 0.39 2.07
CA ILE A 41 -15.53 1.69 1.93
C ILE A 41 -14.83 1.71 0.58
N LYS A 42 -15.52 2.24 -0.44
CA LYS A 42 -15.06 2.20 -1.84
C LYS A 42 -14.37 3.48 -2.31
N ASP A 43 -14.55 4.61 -1.61
CA ASP A 43 -13.90 5.88 -1.95
C ASP A 43 -12.47 5.93 -1.38
N ILE A 44 -11.62 5.07 -1.93
CA ILE A 44 -10.22 4.89 -1.52
C ILE A 44 -9.27 5.39 -2.62
N ALA A 45 -8.13 5.93 -2.22
CA ALA A 45 -7.05 6.30 -3.12
C ALA A 45 -5.73 5.69 -2.64
N ILE A 46 -4.99 5.06 -3.54
CA ILE A 46 -3.63 4.57 -3.27
C ILE A 46 -2.65 5.49 -4.00
N VAL A 47 -1.71 6.08 -3.24
CA VAL A 47 -0.62 6.89 -3.80
C VAL A 47 0.67 6.11 -3.63
N THR A 48 1.30 5.77 -4.74
CA THR A 48 2.55 5.00 -4.78
C THR A 48 3.43 5.53 -5.90
N GLU A 49 4.75 5.40 -5.76
CA GLU A 49 5.69 5.72 -6.82
C GLU A 49 5.55 4.75 -8.00
N CYS A 50 5.56 3.44 -7.72
CA CYS A 50 5.31 2.39 -8.70
C CYS A 50 4.51 1.24 -8.07
N LEU A 51 3.71 0.54 -8.87
CA LEU A 51 3.08 -0.72 -8.48
C LEU A 51 4.13 -1.83 -8.49
N GLY A 52 4.08 -2.73 -7.51
CA GLY A 52 5.08 -3.79 -7.36
C GLY A 52 6.42 -3.32 -6.76
N GLY A 53 6.55 -2.04 -6.41
CA GLY A 53 7.74 -1.49 -5.76
C GLY A 53 7.90 -1.85 -4.28
N GLY A 54 6.99 -2.64 -3.70
CA GLY A 54 7.02 -2.99 -2.29
C GLY A 54 8.19 -3.92 -1.94
N THR A 55 8.77 -3.74 -0.75
CA THR A 55 9.88 -4.57 -0.23
C THR A 55 9.57 -6.07 -0.31
N SER A 56 8.34 -6.49 0.04
CA SER A 56 7.95 -7.90 -0.05
C SER A 56 8.02 -8.49 -1.45
N ASN A 57 7.76 -7.68 -2.49
CA ASN A 57 7.83 -8.11 -3.88
C ASN A 57 9.29 -8.17 -4.37
N ASN A 58 10.13 -7.23 -3.94
CA ASN A 58 11.49 -7.07 -4.47
C ASN A 58 12.55 -7.88 -3.72
N SER A 59 12.43 -8.02 -2.40
CA SER A 59 13.44 -8.67 -1.56
C SER A 59 12.85 -9.75 -0.65
N GLY A 60 11.60 -10.16 -0.91
CA GLY A 60 10.90 -11.15 -0.11
C GLY A 60 10.48 -10.63 1.27
N SER A 61 9.83 -11.50 2.03
CA SER A 61 9.47 -11.23 3.42
C SER A 61 10.46 -11.93 4.33
N ASP A 62 11.16 -11.16 5.16
CA ASP A 62 12.07 -11.67 6.20
C ASP A 62 11.42 -12.78 7.06
N LYS A 63 10.12 -12.65 7.34
CA LYS A 63 9.34 -13.65 8.07
C LYS A 63 9.31 -15.02 7.36
N GLN A 64 9.26 -15.08 6.04
CA GLN A 64 9.30 -16.37 5.33
C GLN A 64 10.71 -16.96 5.24
N THR A 65 11.75 -16.14 5.30
CA THR A 65 13.15 -16.62 5.22
C THR A 65 13.55 -17.40 6.48
N TYR A 66 13.15 -16.94 7.67
CA TYR A 66 13.50 -17.59 8.93
C TYR A 66 12.84 -18.96 9.13
N TYR A 67 11.56 -19.14 8.77
CA TYR A 67 10.88 -20.44 8.94
C TYR A 67 11.37 -21.53 7.98
N LYS A 68 11.97 -21.15 6.85
CA LYS A 68 12.48 -22.13 5.88
C LYS A 68 13.76 -22.82 6.36
N VAL A 69 14.59 -22.12 7.15
CA VAL A 69 15.86 -22.67 7.69
C VAL A 69 15.59 -23.74 8.75
N SER A 70 14.52 -23.61 9.54
CA SER A 70 14.18 -24.58 10.60
C SER A 70 13.75 -25.96 10.08
N LEU A 71 13.34 -26.06 8.82
CA LEU A 71 12.88 -27.32 8.20
C LEU A 71 14.01 -28.18 7.61
N PHE A 72 15.21 -27.62 7.43
CA PHE A 72 16.35 -28.33 6.82
C PHE A 72 17.50 -28.63 7.80
N GLY A 73 17.31 -28.37 9.09
CA GLY A 73 18.26 -28.71 10.14
C GLY A 73 18.01 -30.10 10.73
N GLN A 74 18.19 -31.17 9.95
CA GLN A 74 18.52 -32.46 10.55
C GLN A 74 20.05 -32.58 10.59
N GLU A 75 20.62 -32.33 11.76
CA GLU A 75 22.02 -32.62 12.07
C GLU A 75 22.29 -34.12 11.90
N LYS A 76 23.43 -34.43 11.26
CA LYS A 76 24.10 -35.74 11.37
C LYS A 76 25.20 -35.64 12.40
#